data_AF-A0A0H4T6T4-F1
#
_entry.id   AF-A0A0H4T6T4-F1
#
_cell.length_a   1.000
_cell.length_b   1.000
_cell.length_c   1.000
_cell.angle_alpha   90.00
_cell.angle_beta   90.00
_cell.angle_gamma   90.00
#
_symmetry.space_group_name_H-M   'P 1'
#
loop_
_entity.id
_entity.type
_entity.pdbx_description
1 polymer ?
#
loop_
_entity_poly.entity_id
_entity_poly.type
_entity_poly.pdbx_seq_one_letter_code
_entity_poly.pdbx_strand_id
1 'polypeptide(L)' 'MRAIHKPKTRAERRYRRHLRVRQKVAGTEQRPRLVVFRSLKHVYAQLVDDDQCKTLVAVSDRTKELVRE' A
#
# COMPACT_ATOMS: atom_id res chain seq x y z
N MET A 1 21.19 -10.32 -1.02
CA MET A 1 20.18 -9.28 -1.36
C MET A 1 20.45 -8.79 -2.77
N ARG A 2 19.50 -8.93 -3.71
CA ARG A 2 19.72 -8.52 -5.12
C ARG A 2 20.04 -7.02 -5.19
N ALA A 3 21.09 -6.66 -5.92
CA ALA A 3 21.52 -5.29 -6.12
C ALA A 3 20.33 -4.44 -6.59
N ILE A 4 20.01 -3.39 -5.83
CA ILE A 4 18.98 -2.43 -6.20
C ILE A 4 19.56 -1.59 -7.34
N HIS A 5 19.42 -2.10 -8.57
CA HIS A 5 19.75 -1.35 -9.77
C HIS A 5 18.99 -0.02 -9.76
N LYS A 6 19.60 1.04 -10.32
CA LYS A 6 18.98 2.35 -10.44
C LYS A 6 17.59 2.19 -11.07
N PRO A 7 16.49 2.56 -10.37
CA PRO A 7 15.14 2.32 -10.87
C PRO A 7 14.92 3.12 -12.15
N LYS A 8 14.61 2.41 -13.24
CA LYS A 8 14.37 2.94 -14.57
C LYS A 8 12.91 3.35 -14.72
N THR A 9 11.98 2.55 -14.19
CA THR A 9 10.54 2.77 -14.36
C THR A 9 9.90 3.56 -13.21
N ARG A 10 8.73 4.17 -13.48
CA ARG A 10 7.92 4.83 -12.44
C ARG A 10 7.48 3.84 -11.35
N ALA A 11 7.19 2.61 -11.71
CA ALA A 11 6.81 1.54 -10.79
C ALA A 11 7.95 1.18 -9.83
N GLU A 12 9.18 1.01 -10.35
CA GLU A 12 10.36 0.72 -9.53
C GLU A 12 10.70 1.88 -8.58
N ARG A 13 10.62 3.13 -9.05
CA ARG A 13 10.81 4.32 -8.19
C ARG A 13 9.77 4.37 -7.05
N ARG A 14 8.55 3.94 -7.32
CA ARG A 14 7.48 3.83 -6.30
C ARG A 14 7.75 2.68 -5.33
N TYR A 15 8.14 1.51 -5.82
CA TYR A 15 8.49 0.36 -4.98
C TYR A 15 9.65 0.69 -4.03
N ARG A 16 10.72 1.33 -4.51
CA ARG A 16 11.84 1.78 -3.67
C ARG A 16 11.40 2.73 -2.56
N ARG A 17 10.50 3.68 -2.85
CA ARG A 17 9.94 4.57 -1.83
C ARG A 17 9.10 3.81 -0.80
N HIS A 18 8.29 2.85 -1.24
CA HIS A 18 7.52 1.97 -0.35
C HIS A 18 8.42 1.19 0.59
N LEU A 19 9.49 0.58 0.09
CA LEU A 19 10.46 -0.14 0.94
C LEU A 19 11.07 0.80 1.99
N ARG A 20 11.47 2.02 1.60
CA ARG A 20 12.01 3.01 2.55
C ARG A 20 11.01 3.39 3.64
N VAL A 21 9.73 3.57 3.29
CA VAL A 21 8.67 3.86 4.28
C VAL A 21 8.45 2.68 5.21
N ARG A 22 8.43 1.45 4.67
CA ARG A 22 8.27 0.22 5.46
C ARG A 22 9.42 -0.07 6.43
N GLN A 23 10.56 0.61 6.32
CA GLN A 23 11.61 0.54 7.35
C GLN A 23 11.19 1.18 8.68
N LYS A 24 10.27 2.16 8.64
CA LYS A 24 9.79 2.88 9.82
C LYS A 24 8.34 2.55 10.18
N VAL A 25 7.54 2.16 9.19
CA VAL A 25 6.11 1.89 9.34
C VAL A 25 5.86 0.39 9.23
N ALA A 26 5.51 -0.22 10.36
CA ALA A 26 4.98 -1.58 10.45
C ALA A 26 3.53 -1.52 10.94
N GLY A 27 2.72 -2.48 10.50
CA GLY A 27 1.33 -2.64 10.95
C GLY A 27 1.17 -3.90 11.79
N THR A 28 0.49 -3.77 12.92
CA THR A 28 0.09 -4.90 13.78
C THR A 28 -1.43 -5.01 13.82
N GLU A 29 -1.98 -6.04 14.45
CA GLU A 29 -3.44 -6.20 14.61
C GLU A 29 -4.10 -4.97 15.28
N GLN A 30 -3.48 -4.43 16.33
CA GLN A 30 -3.99 -3.24 17.04
C GLN A 30 -3.79 -1.94 16.26
N ARG A 31 -2.72 -1.87 15.45
CA ARG A 31 -2.42 -0.70 14.61
C ARG A 31 -2.06 -1.15 13.19
N PRO A 32 -3.05 -1.48 12.36
CA PRO A 32 -2.79 -1.97 11.01
C PRO A 32 -2.16 -0.90 10.13
N ARG A 33 -1.32 -1.32 9.19
CA ARG A 33 -0.68 -0.42 8.23
C ARG A 33 -1.64 -0.10 7.11
N LEU A 34 -1.92 1.19 6.92
CA LEU A 34 -2.67 1.68 5.75
C LEU A 34 -1.78 1.75 4.51
N VAL A 35 -2.16 1.01 3.48
CA VAL A 35 -1.48 0.96 2.19
C VAL A 35 -2.32 1.64 1.13
N VAL A 36 -1.79 2.71 0.53
CA VAL A 36 -2.49 3.46 -0.53
C VAL A 36 -1.81 3.30 -1.88
N PHE A 37 -2.61 2.96 -2.89
CA PHE A 37 -2.26 3.01 -4.29
C PHE A 37 -3.09 4.09 -5.00
N ARG A 38 -2.41 4.93 -5.77
CA ARG A 38 -3.04 5.98 -6.59
C ARG A 38 -2.65 5.76 -8.05
N SER A 39 -3.65 5.51 -8.89
CA SER A 39 -3.51 5.58 -10.34
C SER A 39 -3.87 6.98 -10.83
N LEU A 40 -3.93 7.18 -12.15
CA LEU A 40 -4.41 8.43 -12.72
C LEU A 40 -5.92 8.63 -12.53
N LYS A 41 -6.70 7.54 -12.47
CA LYS A 41 -8.16 7.57 -12.45
C LYS A 41 -8.77 7.08 -11.14
N HIS A 42 -8.03 6.25 -10.39
CA HIS A 42 -8.58 5.45 -9.30
C HIS A 42 -7.67 5.44 -8.07
N VAL A 43 -8.29 5.13 -6.94
CA VAL A 43 -7.69 5.12 -5.61
C VAL A 43 -8.01 3.80 -4.95
N TYR A 44 -6.99 3.15 -4.42
CA TYR A 44 -7.15 1.91 -3.68
C TYR A 44 -6.44 2.04 -2.34
N ALA A 45 -7.09 1.60 -1.27
CA ALA A 45 -6.58 1.60 0.09
C ALA A 45 -6.79 0.22 0.73
N GLN A 46 -5.82 -0.22 1.52
CA GLN A 46 -5.87 -1.49 2.24
C GLN A 46 -5.36 -1.31 3.66
N LEU A 47 -6.02 -1.94 4.64
CA LEU A 47 -5.50 -2.10 6.00
C LEU A 47 -4.87 -3.47 6.11
N VAL A 48 -3.59 -3.52 6.45
CA VAL A 48 -2.79 -4.74 6.49
C VAL A 48 -2.19 -4.93 7.87
N ASP A 49 -2.33 -6.14 8.40
CA ASP A 49 -1.56 -6.64 9.53
C ASP A 49 -0.31 -7.34 8.98
N ASP A 50 0.87 -6.80 9.30
CA ASP A 50 2.15 -7.34 8.82
C ASP A 50 2.57 -8.60 9.61
N ASP A 51 2.12 -8.78 10.85
CA ASP A 51 2.47 -9.94 11.69
C ASP A 51 1.81 -11.21 11.15
N GLN A 52 0.51 -11.11 10.83
CA GLN A 52 -0.25 -12.20 10.21
C GLN A 52 -0.15 -12.21 8.68
N CYS A 53 0.54 -11.23 8.09
CA CYS A 53 0.60 -11.01 6.64
C CYS A 53 -0.79 -10.96 5.97
N LYS A 54 -1.80 -10.43 6.68
CA LYS A 54 -3.20 -10.47 6.28
C LYS A 54 -3.73 -9.08 5.95
N THR A 55 -4.48 -8.97 4.86
CA THR A 55 -5.26 -7.76 4.58
C THR A 55 -6.59 -7.86 5.33
N LEU A 56 -6.84 -6.93 6.24
CA LEU A 56 -8.04 -6.88 7.06
C LEU A 56 -9.20 -6.28 6.27
N VAL A 57 -8.95 -5.18 5.56
CA VAL A 57 -9.95 -4.44 4.80
C VAL A 57 -9.32 -3.90 3.52
N ALA A 58 -10.07 -3.92 2.41
CA ALA A 58 -9.67 -3.31 1.14
C ALA A 58 -10.82 -2.47 0.58
N VAL A 59 -10.51 -1.23 0.20
CA VAL A 59 -11.50 -0.26 -0.30
C VAL A 59 -10.94 0.43 -1.54
N SER A 60 -11.84 0.81 -2.46
CA SER A 60 -11.51 1.59 -3.65
C SER A 60 -12.55 2.69 -3.86
N ASP A 61 -12.23 3.65 -4.72
CA ASP A 61 -13.16 4.71 -5.15
C ASP A 61 -14.42 4.17 -5.86
N ARG A 62 -14.44 2.90 -6.27
CA ARG A 62 -15.59 2.23 -6.88
C ARG A 62 -16.36 1.33 -5.91
N THR A 63 -15.94 1.27 -4.64
CA THR A 63 -16.62 0.44 -3.64
C THR A 63 -18.01 1.03 -3.36
N LYS A 64 -19.05 0.18 -3.46
CA LYS A 64 -20.47 0.61 -3.48
C LYS A 64 -20.90 1.46 -2.28
N GLU A 65 -20.25 1.28 -1.13
CA GLU A 65 -20.51 2.02 0.11
C GLU A 65 -20.00 3.47 0.07
N LEU A 66 -19.00 3.79 -0.77
CA LEU A 66 -18.43 5.13 -0.90
C LEU A 66 -19.03 5.95 -2.04
N VAL A 67 -19.73 5.31 -2.98
CA VAL A 67 -20.30 5.94 -4.18
C VAL A 67 -21.73 6.44 -3.93
N ARG A 68 -22.24 6.31 -2.70
CA ARG A 68 -23.58 6.76 -2.29
C ARG A 68 -23.49 7.86 -1.24
N GLU A 69 -23.28 9.08 -1.71
CA GLU A 69 -23.80 10.36 -1.18
C GLU A 69 -23.73 11.42 -2.28
#